data_AF-A0A9P7QK50-F1
#
_entry.id   AF-A0A9P7QK50-F1
#
_cell.length_a   1.000
_cell.length_b   1.000
_cell.length_c   1.000
_cell.angle_alpha   90.00
_cell.angle_beta   90.00
_cell.angle_gamma   90.00
#
_symmetry.space_group_name_H-M   'P 1'
#
loop_
_entity.id
_entity.type
_entity.pdbx_description
1 polymer ?
#
loop_
_entity_poly.entity_id
_entity_poly.type
_entity_poly.pdbx_seq_one_letter_code
_entity_poly.pdbx_strand_id
1 'polypeptide(L)'
;MFTIIANLLLPLSIVVFGVGFFPYKPYLPGLARYETLTYGDPPEAPFDKLVFMVVDALRSDFVFSRGSGFEYTQSLIRDGLAMPFTANARSPTVTMPRLKAITTGSIPSFVDLILNFDEADTSSTLAAQDTWLAQIRAAKKGKMLLFGDDTWLKLFPETFDRHDGTTSFFVSLRQQVITRFDPTTDRWDM
;
A
#
# COMPACT_ATOMS: atom_id res chain seq x y z
N MET A 1 -32.33 -3.46 -44.99
CA MET A 1 -32.61 -2.46 -43.92
C MET A 1 -32.30 -3.01 -42.53
N PHE A 2 -32.85 -4.17 -42.14
CA PHE A 2 -32.64 -4.78 -40.82
C PHE A 2 -31.16 -5.08 -40.47
N THR A 3 -30.39 -5.59 -41.44
CA THR A 3 -28.96 -5.93 -41.25
C THR A 3 -28.07 -4.72 -41.01
N ILE A 4 -28.40 -3.58 -41.64
CA ILE A 4 -27.66 -2.31 -41.45
C ILE A 4 -27.91 -1.77 -40.04
N ILE A 5 -29.15 -1.84 -39.57
CA ILE A 5 -29.53 -1.42 -38.22
C ILE A 5 -28.83 -2.29 -37.16
N ALA A 6 -28.80 -3.62 -37.35
CA ALA A 6 -28.11 -4.53 -36.45
C ALA A 6 -26.59 -4.27 -36.38
N ASN A 7 -25.95 -4.00 -37.53
CA ASN A 7 -24.53 -3.68 -37.61
C ASN A 7 -24.16 -2.33 -36.96
N LEU A 8 -25.12 -1.41 -36.80
CA LEU A 8 -24.92 -0.15 -36.07
C LEU A 8 -25.22 -0.30 -34.57
N LEU A 9 -26.20 -1.13 -34.21
CA LEU A 9 -26.58 -1.38 -32.82
C LEU A 9 -25.52 -2.17 -32.05
N LEU A 10 -24.82 -3.11 -32.70
CA LEU A 10 -23.74 -3.87 -32.07
C LEU A 10 -22.60 -2.98 -31.54
N PRO A 11 -21.92 -2.15 -32.35
CA PRO A 11 -20.87 -1.28 -31.85
C PRO A 11 -21.41 -0.25 -30.85
N LEU A 12 -22.62 0.28 -31.07
CA LEU A 12 -23.26 1.18 -30.12
C LEU A 12 -23.47 0.53 -28.75
N SER A 13 -23.94 -0.73 -28.73
CA SER A 13 -24.15 -1.48 -27.49
C SER A 13 -22.83 -1.77 -26.76
N ILE A 14 -21.76 -2.07 -27.50
CA ILE A 14 -20.43 -2.28 -26.94
C ILE A 14 -19.89 -0.98 -26.32
N VAL A 15 -20.08 0.17 -26.99
CA VAL A 15 -19.66 1.48 -26.46
C VAL A 15 -20.46 1.86 -25.21
N VAL A 16 -21.79 1.71 -25.24
CA VAL A 16 -22.64 2.01 -24.07
C VAL A 16 -22.31 1.08 -22.90
N PHE A 17 -22.09 -0.21 -23.17
CA PHE A 17 -21.63 -1.16 -22.16
C PHE A 17 -20.26 -0.77 -21.61
N GLY A 18 -19.30 -0.43 -22.47
CA GLY A 18 -17.95 -0.01 -22.04
C GLY A 18 -17.99 1.24 -21.15
N VAL A 19 -18.75 2.26 -21.55
CA VAL A 19 -18.87 3.52 -20.77
C VAL A 19 -19.60 3.29 -19.44
N GLY A 20 -20.63 2.45 -19.41
CA GLY A 20 -21.41 2.19 -18.19
C GLY A 20 -20.77 1.17 -17.23
N PHE A 21 -20.10 0.15 -17.77
CA PHE A 21 -19.47 -0.92 -17.00
C PHE A 21 -18.10 -0.49 -16.45
N PHE A 22 -17.40 0.43 -17.12
CA PHE A 22 -16.13 0.98 -16.68
C PHE A 22 -16.26 2.49 -16.34
N PRO A 23 -16.96 2.85 -15.25
CA PRO A 23 -17.02 4.24 -14.82
C PRO A 23 -15.62 4.72 -14.43
N TYR A 24 -15.12 5.74 -15.13
CA TYR A 24 -13.88 6.41 -14.76
C TYR A 24 -14.11 7.15 -13.43
N LYS A 25 -13.43 6.73 -12.37
CA LYS A 25 -13.52 7.41 -11.07
C LYS A 25 -12.71 8.71 -11.16
N PRO A 26 -13.32 9.91 -11.09
CA PRO A 26 -12.56 11.14 -11.09
C PRO A 26 -11.69 11.18 -9.82
N TYR A 27 -10.38 11.27 -10.01
CA TYR A 27 -9.45 11.45 -8.91
C TYR A 27 -9.53 12.90 -8.43
N LEU A 28 -9.63 13.09 -7.12
CA LEU A 28 -9.54 14.41 -6.52
C LEU A 28 -8.06 14.78 -6.40
N PRO A 29 -7.57 15.80 -7.15
CA PRO A 29 -6.18 16.21 -7.03
C PRO A 29 -5.97 17.00 -5.72
N GLY A 30 -4.83 16.79 -5.08
CA GLY A 30 -4.43 17.50 -3.87
C GLY A 30 -4.49 16.64 -2.61
N LEU A 31 -4.01 17.21 -1.50
CA LEU A 31 -3.98 16.55 -0.19
C LEU A 31 -5.24 16.85 0.60
N ALA A 32 -5.77 15.86 1.30
CA ALA A 32 -6.88 16.05 2.23
C ALA A 32 -6.53 17.12 3.27
N ARG A 33 -7.46 18.06 3.46
CA ARG A 33 -7.39 19.06 4.53
C ARG A 33 -8.43 18.71 5.58
N TYR A 34 -8.09 18.95 6.84
CA TYR A 34 -9.08 18.90 7.89
C TYR A 34 -10.12 20.00 7.63
N GLU A 35 -11.36 19.60 7.38
CA GLU A 35 -12.47 20.52 7.49
C GLU A 35 -12.71 20.80 8.97
N THR A 36 -13.17 22.01 9.30
CA THR A 36 -13.57 22.36 10.66
C THR A 36 -14.79 21.52 11.03
N LEU A 37 -14.54 20.38 11.68
CA LEU A 37 -15.58 19.48 12.14
C LEU A 37 -16.34 20.15 13.29
N THR A 38 -17.65 19.94 13.35
CA THR A 38 -18.50 20.43 14.44
C THR A 38 -18.09 19.86 15.81
N TYR A 39 -17.22 18.84 15.82
CA TYR A 39 -16.75 18.11 17.00
C TYR A 39 -15.42 18.62 17.59
N GLY A 40 -14.90 19.75 17.09
CA GLY A 40 -13.69 20.38 17.60
C GLY A 40 -12.42 20.00 16.83
N ASP A 41 -11.28 20.47 17.33
CA ASP A 41 -9.97 20.23 16.74
C ASP A 41 -9.58 18.74 16.79
N PRO A 42 -8.82 18.24 15.81
CA PRO A 42 -8.34 16.86 15.82
C PRO A 42 -7.50 16.58 17.08
N PRO A 43 -7.62 15.38 17.67
CA PRO A 43 -6.87 15.01 18.86
C PRO A 43 -5.36 15.03 18.59
N GLU A 44 -4.58 15.35 19.62
CA GLU A 44 -3.12 15.28 19.53
C GLU A 44 -2.67 13.86 19.20
N ALA A 45 -1.60 13.75 18.40
CA ALA A 45 -1.07 12.47 18.00
C ALA A 45 -0.52 11.73 19.23
N PRO A 46 -0.97 10.50 19.53
CA PRO A 46 -0.51 9.77 20.71
C PRO A 46 0.93 9.26 20.59
N PHE A 47 1.50 9.25 19.37
CA PHE A 47 2.83 8.74 19.09
C PHE A 47 3.59 9.68 18.16
N ASP A 48 4.89 9.85 18.42
CA ASP A 48 5.79 10.67 17.61
C ASP A 48 6.42 9.90 16.43
N LYS A 49 6.48 8.57 16.52
CA LYS A 49 7.12 7.70 15.54
C LYS A 49 6.18 6.59 15.10
N LEU A 50 6.16 6.34 13.79
CA LEU A 50 5.39 5.26 13.17
C LEU A 50 6.35 4.32 12.44
N VAL A 51 6.22 3.02 12.70
CA VAL A 51 6.87 1.97 11.92
C VAL A 51 5.79 1.21 11.18
N PHE A 52 5.80 1.28 9.86
CA PHE A 52 4.92 0.50 8.99
C PHE A 52 5.71 -0.67 8.41
N MET A 53 5.37 -1.89 8.83
CA MET A 53 6.05 -3.12 8.41
C MET A 53 5.10 -3.96 7.56
N VAL A 54 5.56 -4.33 6.37
CA VAL A 54 4.85 -5.25 5.48
C VAL A 54 5.67 -6.51 5.32
N VAL A 55 5.06 -7.66 5.60
CA VAL A 55 5.67 -8.98 5.45
C VAL A 55 4.93 -9.71 4.36
N ASP A 56 5.65 -10.09 3.29
CA ASP A 56 5.06 -10.86 2.21
C ASP A 56 4.77 -12.31 2.66
N ALA A 57 3.70 -12.89 2.11
CA ALA A 57 3.25 -14.26 2.38
C ALA A 57 3.01 -14.62 3.87
N LEU A 58 2.78 -13.64 4.76
CA LEU A 58 2.47 -13.91 6.17
C LEU A 58 0.99 -14.26 6.37
N ARG A 59 0.70 -15.55 6.39
CA ARG A 59 -0.65 -16.06 6.67
C ARG A 59 -0.98 -16.00 8.16
N SER A 60 -2.24 -15.77 8.51
CA SER A 60 -2.67 -15.53 9.90
C SER A 60 -2.42 -16.73 10.83
N ASP A 61 -2.54 -17.95 10.32
CA ASP A 61 -2.24 -19.17 11.08
C ASP A 61 -0.75 -19.30 11.44
N PHE A 62 0.17 -18.75 10.64
CA PHE A 62 1.58 -18.69 11.02
C PHE A 62 1.81 -17.82 12.25
N VAL A 63 0.95 -16.84 12.53
CA VAL A 63 1.08 -15.99 13.71
C VAL A 63 0.29 -16.57 14.89
N PHE A 64 -0.94 -17.02 14.68
CA PHE A 64 -1.87 -17.37 15.75
C PHE A 64 -1.91 -18.86 16.12
N SER A 65 -1.34 -19.77 15.31
CA SER A 65 -1.37 -21.20 15.62
C SER A 65 -0.52 -21.55 16.84
N ARG A 66 -0.92 -22.60 17.58
CA ARG A 66 -0.11 -23.18 18.66
C ARG A 66 1.14 -23.81 18.05
N GLY A 67 2.31 -23.47 18.57
CA GLY A 67 3.60 -23.90 18.03
C GLY A 67 4.10 -23.07 16.85
N SER A 68 3.59 -21.85 16.65
CA SER A 68 4.23 -20.91 15.74
C SER A 68 5.54 -20.37 16.32
N GLY A 69 6.47 -19.97 15.45
CA GLY A 69 7.70 -19.28 15.86
C GLY A 69 7.49 -17.84 16.35
N PHE A 70 6.24 -17.38 16.47
CA PHE A 70 5.88 -16.00 16.83
C PHE A 70 5.48 -15.85 18.31
N GLU A 71 6.16 -16.57 19.21
CA GLU A 71 5.83 -16.62 20.64
C GLU A 71 5.81 -15.23 21.30
N TYR A 72 6.73 -14.34 20.91
CA TYR A 72 6.80 -12.97 21.39
C TYR A 72 5.62 -12.12 20.92
N THR A 73 5.24 -12.21 19.65
CA THR A 73 4.06 -11.51 19.14
C THR A 73 2.80 -12.01 19.83
N GLN A 74 2.71 -13.32 20.07
CA GLN A 74 1.59 -13.91 20.82
C GLN A 74 1.56 -13.44 22.28
N SER A 75 2.70 -13.25 22.95
CA SER A 75 2.70 -12.72 24.32
C SER A 75 2.19 -11.28 24.36
N LEU A 76 2.65 -10.41 23.44
CA LEU A 76 2.15 -9.03 23.35
C LEU A 76 0.64 -8.96 23.14
N ILE A 77 0.09 -9.87 22.33
CA ILE A 77 -1.37 -9.98 22.12
C ILE A 77 -2.08 -10.41 23.41
N ARG A 78 -1.55 -11.43 24.11
CA ARG A 78 -2.13 -11.92 25.37
C ARG A 78 -2.10 -10.87 26.49
N ASP A 79 -1.05 -10.07 26.52
CA ASP A 79 -0.84 -9.02 27.52
C ASP A 79 -1.67 -7.75 27.23
N GLY A 80 -2.40 -7.73 26.11
CA GLY A 80 -3.22 -6.58 25.69
C GLY A 80 -2.42 -5.40 25.13
N LEU A 81 -1.13 -5.59 24.87
CA LEU A 81 -0.23 -4.58 24.31
C LEU A 81 -0.28 -4.53 22.77
N ALA A 82 -0.87 -5.54 22.13
CA ALA A 82 -1.08 -5.60 20.69
C ALA A 82 -2.52 -6.00 20.35
N MET A 83 -3.10 -5.36 19.33
CA MET A 83 -4.42 -5.69 18.82
C MET A 83 -4.31 -6.51 17.52
N PRO A 84 -4.64 -7.81 17.53
CA PRO A 84 -4.57 -8.63 16.33
C PRO A 84 -5.77 -8.38 15.42
N PHE A 85 -5.53 -8.25 14.11
CA PHE A 85 -6.59 -8.15 13.11
C PHE A 85 -6.31 -9.10 11.94
N THR A 86 -7.32 -9.86 11.52
CA THR A 86 -7.22 -10.74 10.34
C THR A 86 -8.11 -10.19 9.23
N ALA A 87 -7.48 -9.67 8.19
CA ALA A 87 -8.18 -9.26 6.98
C ALA A 87 -8.26 -10.45 6.00
N ASN A 88 -9.45 -10.72 5.45
CA ASN A 88 -9.58 -11.70 4.38
C ASN A 88 -9.26 -11.05 3.03
N ALA A 89 -8.08 -11.37 2.48
CA ALA A 89 -7.67 -10.88 1.18
C ALA A 89 -8.26 -11.76 0.05
N ARG A 90 -9.23 -11.22 -0.69
CA ARG A 90 -9.72 -11.86 -1.93
C ARG A 90 -8.66 -11.74 -3.05
N SER A 91 -8.52 -12.75 -3.89
CA SER A 91 -7.77 -12.65 -5.16
C SER A 91 -8.29 -11.45 -5.97
N PRO A 92 -7.46 -10.64 -6.67
CA PRO A 92 -6.05 -10.85 -7.06
C PRO A 92 -5.01 -10.41 -6.03
N THR A 93 -3.87 -11.11 -6.01
CA THR A 93 -2.68 -10.81 -5.20
C THR A 93 -1.66 -9.95 -5.96
N VAL A 94 -2.13 -9.01 -6.79
CA VAL A 94 -1.22 -8.08 -7.47
C VAL A 94 -0.74 -7.06 -6.43
N THR A 95 0.57 -6.92 -6.30
CA THR A 95 1.22 -6.15 -5.24
C THR A 95 0.90 -4.65 -5.34
N MET A 96 0.95 -4.08 -6.56
CA MET A 96 0.76 -2.63 -6.76
C MET A 96 -0.67 -2.14 -6.43
N PRO A 97 -1.76 -2.78 -6.92
CA PRO A 97 -3.13 -2.37 -6.58
C PRO A 97 -3.43 -2.47 -5.09
N ARG A 98 -2.86 -3.48 -4.40
CA ARG A 98 -3.01 -3.64 -2.96
C ARG A 98 -2.26 -2.58 -2.18
N LEU A 99 -1.04 -2.26 -2.60
CA LEU A 99 -0.27 -1.18 -2.00
C LEU A 99 -0.99 0.17 -2.15
N LYS A 100 -1.49 0.44 -3.35
CA LYS A 100 -2.30 1.63 -3.65
C LYS A 100 -3.53 1.71 -2.76
N ALA A 101 -4.24 0.59 -2.54
CA ALA A 101 -5.40 0.56 -1.65
C ALA A 101 -5.04 0.90 -0.20
N ILE A 102 -3.92 0.35 0.29
CA ILE A 102 -3.43 0.59 1.65
C ILE A 102 -2.98 2.05 1.82
N THR A 103 -2.37 2.64 0.80
CA THR A 103 -1.83 4.00 0.90
C THR A 103 -2.89 5.08 0.67
N THR A 104 -3.86 4.84 -0.22
CA THR A 104 -4.94 5.79 -0.56
C THR A 104 -6.23 5.58 0.24
N GLY A 105 -6.38 4.43 0.90
CA GLY A 105 -7.64 4.03 1.56
C GLY A 105 -8.79 3.71 0.58
N SER A 106 -8.53 3.67 -0.74
CA SER A 106 -9.54 3.40 -1.76
C SER A 106 -9.56 1.93 -2.18
N ILE A 107 -10.76 1.41 -2.46
CA ILE A 107 -10.93 0.07 -3.05
C ILE A 107 -10.42 0.11 -4.50
N PRO A 108 -9.48 -0.77 -4.90
CA PRO A 108 -9.02 -0.85 -6.29
C PRO A 108 -10.16 -1.21 -7.23
N SER A 109 -10.31 -0.45 -8.31
CA SER A 109 -11.21 -0.79 -9.41
C SER A 109 -10.56 -1.78 -10.37
N PHE A 110 -11.36 -2.58 -11.07
CA PHE A 110 -10.86 -3.44 -12.15
C PHE A 110 -10.20 -2.63 -13.28
N VAL A 111 -10.69 -1.41 -13.53
CA VAL A 111 -10.05 -0.46 -14.45
C VAL A 111 -8.65 -0.09 -13.96
N ASP A 112 -8.46 0.10 -12.66
CA ASP A 112 -7.15 0.38 -12.09
C ASP A 112 -6.19 -0.79 -12.30
N LEU A 113 -6.67 -2.04 -12.25
CA LEU A 113 -5.82 -3.21 -12.53
C LEU A 113 -5.30 -3.20 -13.96
N ILE A 114 -6.16 -2.90 -14.94
CA ILE A 114 -5.79 -2.82 -16.37
C ILE A 114 -4.89 -1.62 -16.63
N LEU A 115 -5.23 -0.45 -16.09
CA LEU A 115 -4.41 0.75 -16.20
C LEU A 115 -3.04 0.54 -15.54
N ASN A 116 -2.93 -0.18 -14.41
CA ASN A 116 -1.64 -0.51 -13.81
C ASN A 116 -0.78 -1.44 -14.70
N PHE A 117 -1.38 -2.28 -15.55
CA PHE A 117 -0.63 -3.09 -16.52
C PHE A 117 -0.06 -2.23 -17.66
N ASP A 118 -0.74 -1.15 -18.03
CA ASP A 118 -0.35 -0.21 -19.09
C ASP A 118 0.56 0.93 -18.57
N GLU A 119 0.37 1.35 -17.32
CA GLU A 119 1.16 2.37 -16.61
C GLU A 119 2.56 1.87 -16.18
N ALA A 120 2.90 0.60 -16.43
CA ALA A 120 4.24 0.05 -16.16
C ALA A 120 5.36 0.86 -16.84
N ASP A 121 5.03 1.63 -17.89
CA ASP A 121 5.96 2.52 -18.60
C ASP A 121 5.88 4.00 -18.18
N THR A 122 4.91 4.42 -17.36
CA THR A 122 4.69 5.85 -17.03
C THR A 122 4.42 6.05 -15.53
N SER A 123 5.48 6.05 -14.71
CA SER A 123 5.44 6.12 -13.24
C SER A 123 4.90 7.43 -12.61
N SER A 124 4.19 8.26 -13.37
CA SER A 124 3.86 9.65 -13.00
C SER A 124 2.41 9.86 -12.50
N THR A 125 1.51 8.90 -12.68
CA THR A 125 0.11 9.04 -12.26
C THR A 125 -0.13 8.76 -10.77
N LEU A 126 0.68 7.88 -10.15
CA LEU A 126 0.57 7.54 -8.73
C LEU A 126 1.09 8.64 -7.80
N ALA A 127 2.10 9.41 -8.23
CA ALA A 127 2.64 10.53 -7.47
C ALA A 127 1.61 11.66 -7.25
N ALA A 128 0.56 11.73 -8.08
CA ALA A 128 -0.48 12.74 -8.00
C ALA A 128 -1.63 12.36 -7.03
N GLN A 129 -1.61 11.18 -6.42
CA GLN A 129 -2.68 10.72 -5.52
C GLN A 129 -2.40 11.05 -4.06
N ASP A 130 -3.46 11.42 -3.35
CA ASP A 130 -3.40 11.58 -1.89
C ASP A 130 -3.16 10.22 -1.23
N THR A 131 -2.07 10.13 -0.49
CA THR A 131 -1.70 8.95 0.29
C THR A 131 -1.30 9.37 1.69
N TRP A 132 -1.43 8.48 2.66
CA TRP A 132 -0.95 8.78 4.02
C TRP A 132 0.55 9.11 4.03
N LEU A 133 1.35 8.56 3.11
CA LEU A 133 2.76 8.93 2.94
C LEU A 133 2.91 10.39 2.47
N ALA A 134 2.16 10.80 1.45
CA ALA A 134 2.17 12.16 0.94
C ALA A 134 1.70 13.17 2.01
N GLN A 135 0.68 12.80 2.82
CA GLN A 135 0.21 13.63 3.94
C GLN A 135 1.27 13.78 5.03
N ILE A 136 1.98 12.72 5.41
CA ILE A 136 3.07 12.79 6.39
C ILE A 136 4.20 13.69 5.88
N ARG A 137 4.59 13.54 4.61
CA ARG A 137 5.62 14.38 3.98
C ARG A 137 5.21 15.84 3.97
N ALA A 138 3.97 16.13 3.58
CA ALA A 138 3.44 17.49 3.54
C ALA A 138 3.33 18.12 4.93
N ALA A 139 3.01 17.31 5.95
CA ALA A 139 2.98 17.76 7.34
C ALA A 139 4.37 18.07 7.92
N LYS A 140 5.46 17.72 7.21
CA LYS A 140 6.87 17.95 7.60
C LYS A 140 7.18 17.46 9.04
N LYS A 141 6.53 16.38 9.47
CA LYS A 141 6.61 15.87 10.85
C LYS A 141 7.87 15.03 11.15
N GLY A 142 8.82 14.94 10.22
CA GLY A 142 10.07 14.21 10.45
C GLY A 142 10.69 13.67 9.17
N LYS A 143 11.69 12.79 9.34
CA LYS A 143 12.35 12.11 8.24
C LYS A 143 11.60 10.83 7.87
N MET A 144 11.42 10.60 6.57
CA MET A 144 10.83 9.37 6.05
C MET A 144 11.93 8.41 5.62
N LEU A 145 11.98 7.24 6.26
CA LEU A 145 12.96 6.20 6.00
C LEU A 145 12.28 4.97 5.40
N LEU A 146 12.87 4.41 4.34
CA LEU A 146 12.43 3.15 3.73
C LEU A 146 13.57 2.14 3.75
N PHE A 147 13.29 0.94 4.26
CA PHE A 147 14.18 -0.21 4.17
C PHE A 147 13.39 -1.36 3.58
N GLY A 148 13.81 -1.88 2.42
CA GLY A 148 13.12 -3.00 1.78
C GLY A 148 13.28 -3.05 0.27
N ASP A 149 12.21 -3.46 -0.41
CA ASP A 149 12.20 -3.69 -1.85
C ASP A 149 12.03 -2.38 -2.66
N ASP A 150 12.75 -2.29 -3.78
CA ASP A 150 12.75 -1.16 -4.73
C ASP A 150 11.37 -0.84 -5.31
N THR A 151 10.41 -1.77 -5.23
CA THR A 151 9.02 -1.53 -5.66
C THR A 151 8.41 -0.30 -4.97
N TRP A 152 8.70 -0.08 -3.70
CA TRP A 152 8.20 1.10 -2.97
C TRP A 152 8.80 2.41 -3.48
N LEU A 153 10.08 2.39 -3.88
CA LEU A 153 10.75 3.56 -4.46
C LEU A 153 10.20 3.92 -5.83
N LYS A 154 9.87 2.91 -6.64
CA LYS A 154 9.23 3.10 -7.95
C LYS A 154 7.81 3.65 -7.83
N LEU A 155 7.06 3.19 -6.82
CA LEU A 155 5.68 3.62 -6.60
C LEU A 155 5.57 5.03 -5.98
N PHE A 156 6.53 5.41 -5.15
CA PHE A 156 6.52 6.69 -4.43
C PHE A 156 7.84 7.45 -4.64
N PRO A 157 8.13 7.90 -5.88
CA PRO A 157 9.37 8.62 -6.15
C PRO A 157 9.47 9.88 -5.28
N GLU A 158 10.70 10.19 -4.86
CA GLU A 158 11.06 11.33 -4.03
C GLU A 158 10.39 11.40 -2.64
N THR A 159 9.61 10.41 -2.22
CA THR A 159 8.86 10.47 -0.95
C THR A 159 9.76 10.27 0.29
N PHE A 160 10.85 9.51 0.15
CA PHE A 160 11.70 9.08 1.26
C PHE A 160 13.01 9.88 1.29
N ASP A 161 13.41 10.37 2.47
CA ASP A 161 14.65 11.12 2.67
C ASP A 161 15.89 10.20 2.70
N ARG A 162 15.71 8.98 3.17
CA ARG A 162 16.74 7.94 3.19
C ARG A 162 16.10 6.61 2.84
N HIS A 163 16.72 5.89 1.91
CA HIS A 163 16.25 4.58 1.50
C HIS A 163 17.42 3.62 1.30
N ASP A 164 17.22 2.36 1.69
CA ASP A 164 18.11 1.25 1.36
C ASP A 164 17.29 0.21 0.59
N GLY A 165 17.43 0.27 -0.73
CA GLY A 165 16.68 -0.52 -1.69
C GLY A 165 17.39 -1.84 -1.98
N THR A 166 16.67 -2.95 -1.89
CA THR A 166 17.17 -4.29 -2.21
C THR A 166 16.48 -4.82 -3.45
N THR A 167 17.25 -5.36 -4.39
CA THR A 167 16.71 -5.97 -5.62
C THR A 167 16.10 -7.34 -5.28
N SER A 168 14.78 -7.43 -5.31
CA SER A 168 14.00 -8.54 -4.74
C SER A 168 13.96 -9.85 -5.54
N PHE A 169 14.77 -10.06 -6.58
CA PHE A 169 14.60 -11.24 -7.45
C PHE A 169 15.67 -12.35 -7.36
N PHE A 170 16.72 -12.24 -6.53
CA PHE A 170 17.63 -13.37 -6.30
C PHE A 170 18.13 -13.39 -4.84
N VAL A 171 17.26 -13.81 -3.92
CA VAL A 171 17.77 -14.43 -2.68
C VAL A 171 18.07 -15.88 -3.00
N SER A 172 19.30 -16.18 -3.42
CA SER A 172 19.82 -17.54 -3.23
C SER A 172 19.73 -17.80 -1.73
N LEU A 173 18.99 -18.84 -1.31
CA LEU A 173 18.96 -19.30 0.06
C LEU A 173 20.38 -19.62 0.54
N ARG A 174 21.10 -18.61 1.02
CA ARG A 174 22.25 -18.75 1.90
C ARG A 174 21.96 -17.84 3.08
N GLN A 175 21.61 -18.51 4.19
CA GLN A 175 21.55 -18.00 5.57
C GLN A 175 21.84 -16.50 5.70
N GLN A 176 20.81 -15.67 5.74
CA GLN A 176 20.99 -14.29 6.17
C GLN A 176 20.94 -14.22 7.69
N VAL A 177 22.05 -13.71 8.21
CA VAL A 177 22.32 -13.37 9.61
C VAL A 177 21.27 -12.38 10.09
N ILE A 178 20.64 -12.68 11.23
CA ILE A 178 19.76 -11.74 11.91
C ILE A 178 20.66 -10.62 12.45
N THR A 179 20.58 -9.43 11.86
CA THR A 179 21.29 -8.25 12.36
C THR A 179 20.58 -7.71 13.59
N ARG A 180 21.32 -7.61 14.70
CA ARG A 180 20.83 -7.05 15.96
C ARG A 180 21.17 -5.56 16.00
N PHE A 181 20.21 -4.74 16.42
CA PHE A 181 20.46 -3.33 16.70
C PHE A 181 21.11 -3.18 18.08
N ASP A 182 22.24 -2.49 18.16
CA ASP A 182 22.88 -2.12 19.43
C ASP A 182 22.51 -0.67 19.81
N PRO A 183 21.68 -0.48 20.85
CA PRO A 183 21.25 0.84 21.32
C PRO A 183 22.37 1.64 22.01
N THR A 184 23.51 1.03 22.34
CA THR A 184 24.63 1.76 22.96
C THR A 184 25.53 2.45 21.96
N THR A 185 25.59 1.92 20.73
CA THR A 185 26.45 2.44 19.66
C THR A 185 25.65 3.09 18.52
N ASP A 186 24.32 2.99 18.52
CA ASP A 186 23.40 3.46 17.46
C ASP A 186 23.80 2.92 16.07
N ARG A 187 24.28 1.66 16.05
CA ARG A 187 24.76 0.97 14.86
C ARG A 187 24.15 -0.43 14.76
N TRP A 188 24.07 -0.89 13.53
CA TRP A 188 23.70 -2.26 13.20
C TRP A 188 24.98 -3.09 13.09
N ASP A 189 25.03 -4.21 13.80
CA ASP A 189 26.12 -5.15 13.67
C ASP A 189 26.00 -5.86 12.31
N MET A 190 27.06 -5.75 11.50
CA MET A 190 27.24 -6.52 10.25
C MET A 190 27.98 -7.81 10.52
#